data_AF-A0A7X6QXL3-F1
#
_entry.id   AF-A0A7X6QXL3-F1
#
_cell.length_a   1.000
_cell.length_b   1.000
_cell.length_c   1.000
_cell.angle_alpha   90.00
_cell.angle_beta   90.00
_cell.angle_gamma   90.00
#
_symmetry.space_group_name_H-M   'P 1'
#
loop_
_entity.id
_entity.type
_entity.pdbx_description
1 polymer ?
#
loop_
_entity_poly.entity_id
_entity_poly.type
_entity_poly.pdbx_seq_one_letter_code
_entity_poly.pdbx_strand_id
1 'polypeptide(L)'
;MMRWEKGRAEIDALIADRHLERVPASREHADRLLEQARRHLASAVATAEGDPEGAYGVLYDAGRKALWAVLANQGLRPTTRGGHIAVYQAVRAQLDPPLGSALRPFDRMRRQRNELEYPAVDTPTLSARDVLDDVPKIEAIVDLAAGVLDSMSVY
;
A
#
# COMPACT_ATOMS: atom_id res chain seq x y z
N MET A 1 21.18 -15.88 -7.10
CA MET A 1 20.53 -14.55 -6.99
C MET A 1 20.94 -13.95 -5.66
N MET A 2 21.37 -12.68 -5.61
CA MET A 2 21.79 -12.06 -4.35
C MET A 2 20.57 -11.81 -3.44
N ARG A 3 20.76 -12.03 -2.14
CA ARG A 3 19.74 -11.89 -1.10
C ARG A 3 19.48 -10.41 -0.81
N TRP A 4 18.23 -10.00 -0.75
CA TRP A 4 17.85 -8.64 -0.35
C TRP A 4 17.99 -8.52 1.18
N GLU A 5 18.95 -7.72 1.65
CA GLU A 5 19.27 -7.59 3.09
C GLU A 5 18.55 -6.43 3.77
N LYS A 6 18.27 -5.35 3.03
CA LYS A 6 17.68 -4.15 3.61
C LYS A 6 16.27 -4.42 4.10
N GLY A 7 16.00 -4.08 5.37
CA GLY A 7 14.72 -4.30 6.03
C GLY A 7 14.48 -5.73 6.51
N ARG A 8 15.43 -6.66 6.33
CA ARG A 8 15.23 -8.09 6.64
C ARG A 8 14.87 -8.37 8.09
N ALA A 9 15.54 -7.72 9.04
CA ALA A 9 15.23 -7.86 10.46
C ALA A 9 13.78 -7.47 10.81
N GLU A 10 13.24 -6.44 10.14
CA GLU A 10 11.85 -6.04 10.31
C GLU A 10 10.89 -7.08 9.71
N ILE A 11 11.21 -7.63 8.53
CA ILE A 11 10.40 -8.69 7.94
C ILE A 11 10.40 -9.94 8.83
N ASP A 12 11.55 -10.32 9.37
CA ASP A 12 11.65 -11.46 10.30
C ASP A 12 10.79 -11.22 11.56
N ALA A 13 10.81 -10.01 12.13
CA ALA A 13 9.96 -9.64 13.26
C ALA A 13 8.47 -9.72 12.90
N LEU A 14 8.06 -9.15 11.76
CA LEU A 14 6.67 -9.20 11.29
C LEU A 14 6.19 -10.64 11.03
N ILE A 15 7.07 -11.54 10.60
CA ILE A 15 6.75 -12.97 10.45
C ILE A 15 6.61 -13.64 11.83
N ALA A 16 7.54 -13.37 12.75
CA ALA A 16 7.50 -13.91 14.11
C ALA A 16 6.20 -13.50 14.85
N ASP A 17 5.78 -12.25 14.69
CA ASP A 17 4.53 -11.72 15.25
C ASP A 17 3.27 -12.18 14.50
N ARG A 18 3.44 -12.95 13.40
CA ARG A 18 2.38 -13.42 12.51
C ARG A 18 1.61 -12.27 11.86
N HIS A 19 2.25 -11.14 11.64
CA HIS A 19 1.74 -10.01 10.85
C HIS A 19 1.93 -10.25 9.36
N LEU A 20 3.00 -10.96 9.01
CA LEU A 20 3.25 -11.53 7.69
C LEU A 20 3.37 -13.04 7.79
N GLU A 21 3.18 -13.72 6.67
CA GLU A 21 3.51 -15.13 6.50
C GLU A 21 4.24 -15.37 5.18
N ARG A 22 5.01 -16.44 5.14
CA ARG A 22 5.71 -16.88 3.93
C ARG A 22 4.77 -17.71 3.06
N VAL A 23 4.71 -17.39 1.78
CA VAL A 23 3.94 -18.08 0.74
C VAL A 23 4.81 -18.23 -0.51
N PRO A 24 4.44 -19.09 -1.49
CA PRO A 24 5.12 -19.08 -2.77
C PRO A 24 5.10 -17.67 -3.40
N ALA A 25 6.27 -17.19 -3.81
CA ALA A 25 6.38 -15.93 -4.55
C ALA A 25 5.57 -16.02 -5.86
N SER A 26 4.84 -14.94 -6.18
CA SER A 26 3.98 -14.91 -7.35
C SER A 26 4.04 -13.56 -8.05
N ARG A 27 4.79 -13.53 -9.16
CA ARG A 27 4.82 -12.38 -10.08
C ARG A 27 3.44 -12.11 -10.66
N GLU A 28 2.72 -13.16 -11.08
CA GLU A 28 1.36 -13.05 -11.61
C GLU A 28 0.41 -12.37 -10.61
N HIS A 29 0.49 -12.72 -9.32
CA HIS A 29 -0.34 -12.08 -8.29
C HIS A 29 0.05 -10.61 -8.08
N ALA A 30 1.34 -10.30 -8.07
CA ALA A 30 1.83 -8.93 -7.98
C ALA A 30 1.34 -8.06 -9.15
N ASP A 31 1.44 -8.56 -10.39
CA ASP A 31 0.96 -7.85 -11.58
C ASP A 31 -0.56 -7.62 -11.52
N ARG A 32 -1.33 -8.61 -11.06
CA ARG A 32 -2.78 -8.48 -10.87
C ARG A 32 -3.13 -7.42 -9.82
N LEU A 33 -2.38 -7.34 -8.73
CA LEU A 33 -2.57 -6.32 -7.68
C LEU A 33 -2.26 -4.91 -8.20
N LEU A 34 -1.20 -4.75 -9.01
CA LEU A 34 -0.89 -3.47 -9.66
C LEU A 34 -1.97 -3.05 -10.65
N GLU A 35 -2.50 -3.99 -11.42
CA GLU A 35 -3.60 -3.71 -12.34
C GLU A 35 -4.88 -3.29 -11.60
N GLN A 36 -5.19 -3.95 -10.48
CA GLN A 36 -6.26 -3.51 -9.59
C GLN A 36 -6.01 -2.11 -9.02
N ALA A 37 -4.77 -1.79 -8.62
CA ALA A 37 -4.41 -0.49 -8.09
C ALA A 37 -4.62 0.63 -9.13
N ARG A 38 -4.23 0.41 -10.39
CA ARG A 38 -4.47 1.37 -11.49
C ARG A 38 -5.96 1.61 -11.73
N ARG A 39 -6.76 0.55 -11.75
CA ARG A 39 -8.23 0.68 -11.88
C ARG A 39 -8.88 1.41 -10.70
N HIS A 40 -8.38 1.18 -9.50
CA HIS A 40 -8.84 1.88 -8.30
C HIS A 40 -8.49 3.37 -8.35
N LEU A 41 -7.28 3.74 -8.79
CA LEU A 41 -6.92 5.15 -9.04
C LEU A 41 -7.92 5.82 -9.98
N ALA A 42 -8.19 5.21 -11.14
CA ALA A 42 -9.15 5.74 -12.10
C ALA A 42 -10.57 5.86 -11.51
N SER A 43 -10.99 4.88 -10.73
CA SER A 43 -12.31 4.88 -10.08
C SER A 43 -12.43 5.98 -9.01
N ALA A 44 -11.38 6.18 -8.20
CA ALA A 44 -11.35 7.23 -7.19
C ALA A 44 -11.46 8.62 -7.83
N VAL A 45 -10.73 8.88 -8.91
CA VAL A 45 -10.84 10.15 -9.65
C VAL A 45 -12.25 10.34 -10.22
N ALA A 46 -12.82 9.30 -10.84
CA ALA A 46 -14.14 9.39 -11.46
C ALA A 46 -15.30 9.61 -10.47
N THR A 47 -15.12 9.21 -9.21
CA THR A 47 -16.16 9.27 -8.17
C THR A 47 -15.95 10.39 -7.16
N ALA A 48 -14.81 11.08 -7.18
CA ALA A 48 -14.42 12.09 -6.19
C ALA A 48 -15.45 13.21 -5.99
N GLU A 49 -16.13 13.66 -7.05
CA GLU A 49 -17.15 14.72 -6.95
C GLU A 49 -18.47 14.24 -6.33
N GLY A 50 -18.85 12.99 -6.59
CA GLY A 50 -20.14 12.43 -6.16
C GLY A 50 -20.09 11.73 -4.81
N ASP A 51 -18.93 11.16 -4.46
CA ASP A 51 -18.69 10.43 -3.22
C ASP A 51 -17.21 10.56 -2.80
N PRO A 52 -16.79 11.71 -2.22
CA PRO A 52 -15.41 11.93 -1.81
C PRO A 52 -14.89 10.90 -0.80
N GLU A 53 -15.72 10.49 0.16
CA GLU A 53 -15.30 9.57 1.22
C GLU A 53 -15.13 8.14 0.69
N GLY A 54 -16.07 7.67 -0.13
CA GLY A 54 -15.95 6.39 -0.83
C GLY A 54 -14.78 6.39 -1.82
N ALA A 55 -14.61 7.47 -2.60
CA ALA A 55 -13.47 7.66 -3.49
C ALA A 55 -12.13 7.61 -2.73
N TYR A 56 -12.07 8.21 -1.54
CA TYR A 56 -10.89 8.17 -0.69
C TYR A 56 -10.56 6.75 -0.21
N GLY A 57 -11.58 5.97 0.16
CA GLY A 57 -11.43 4.55 0.49
C GLY A 57 -10.84 3.75 -0.67
N VAL A 58 -11.33 3.97 -1.89
CA VAL A 58 -10.82 3.32 -3.11
C VAL A 58 -9.39 3.76 -3.43
N LEU A 59 -9.08 5.05 -3.29
CA LEU A 59 -7.74 5.61 -3.50
C LEU A 59 -6.72 5.01 -2.52
N TYR A 60 -7.07 4.96 -1.24
CA TYR A 60 -6.26 4.31 -0.22
C TYR A 60 -6.01 2.83 -0.56
N ASP A 61 -7.05 2.12 -1.01
CA ASP A 61 -6.93 0.72 -1.38
C ASP A 61 -6.02 0.48 -2.60
N ALA A 62 -5.97 1.42 -3.54
CA ALA A 62 -5.02 1.40 -4.65
C ALA A 62 -3.57 1.38 -4.13
N GLY A 63 -3.23 2.29 -3.22
CA GLY A 63 -1.90 2.34 -2.60
C GLY A 63 -1.60 1.05 -1.82
N ARG A 64 -2.58 0.53 -1.08
CA ARG A 64 -2.42 -0.71 -0.29
C ARG A 64 -2.12 -1.90 -1.18
N LYS A 65 -2.85 -2.04 -2.30
CA LYS A 65 -2.62 -3.11 -3.28
C LYS A 65 -1.26 -2.99 -3.95
N ALA A 66 -0.80 -1.78 -4.27
CA ALA A 66 0.53 -1.57 -4.80
C ALA A 66 1.63 -2.00 -3.83
N LEU A 67 1.53 -1.63 -2.55
CA LEU A 67 2.48 -2.08 -1.53
C LEU A 67 2.42 -3.61 -1.33
N TRP A 68 1.23 -4.22 -1.40
CA TRP A 68 1.10 -5.66 -1.32
C TRP A 68 1.70 -6.37 -2.55
N ALA A 69 1.64 -5.77 -3.75
CA ALA A 69 2.27 -6.35 -4.94
C ALA A 69 3.77 -6.59 -4.73
N VAL A 70 4.47 -5.67 -4.05
CA VAL A 70 5.88 -5.84 -3.67
C VAL A 70 6.07 -7.10 -2.82
N LEU A 71 5.26 -7.27 -1.77
CA LEU A 71 5.35 -8.42 -0.87
C LEU A 71 4.98 -9.74 -1.57
N ALA A 72 3.93 -9.74 -2.40
CA ALA A 72 3.50 -10.92 -3.15
C ALA A 72 4.60 -11.43 -4.09
N ASN A 73 5.31 -10.52 -4.74
CA ASN A 73 6.45 -10.85 -5.61
C ASN A 73 7.63 -11.45 -4.82
N GLN A 74 7.75 -11.12 -3.53
CA GLN A 74 8.77 -11.68 -2.64
C GLN A 74 8.35 -12.98 -1.94
N GLY A 75 7.09 -13.42 -2.08
CA GLY A 75 6.57 -14.59 -1.34
C GLY A 75 6.14 -14.26 0.09
N LEU A 76 5.63 -13.05 0.31
CA LEU A 76 5.11 -12.59 1.59
C LEU A 76 3.64 -12.23 1.47
N ARG A 77 2.83 -12.66 2.43
CA ARG A 77 1.40 -12.34 2.52
C ARG A 77 1.10 -11.64 3.85
N PRO A 78 0.42 -10.48 3.85
CA PRO A 78 -0.08 -9.88 5.08
C PRO A 78 -1.24 -10.70 5.65
N THR A 79 -1.28 -10.81 6.98
CA THR A 79 -2.34 -11.52 7.69
C THR A 79 -3.39 -10.54 8.23
N THR A 80 -4.54 -11.07 8.65
CA THR A 80 -5.56 -10.27 9.37
C THR A 80 -5.02 -9.65 10.66
N ARG A 81 -4.08 -10.32 11.35
CA ARG A 81 -3.43 -9.79 12.56
C ARG A 81 -2.52 -8.61 12.25
N GLY A 82 -1.75 -8.67 11.17
CA GLY A 82 -0.88 -7.57 10.76
C GLY A 82 -1.65 -6.37 10.22
N GLY A 83 -2.86 -6.62 9.71
CA GLY A 83 -3.71 -5.60 9.12
C GLY A 83 -3.00 -4.86 7.98
N HIS A 84 -3.51 -3.68 7.65
CA HIS A 84 -2.96 -2.91 6.53
C HIS A 84 -1.62 -2.22 6.87
N ILE A 85 -1.35 -1.99 8.16
CA ILE A 85 -0.12 -1.32 8.60
C ILE A 85 1.13 -2.19 8.37
N ALA A 86 1.01 -3.51 8.52
CA ALA A 86 2.12 -4.44 8.28
C ALA A 86 2.66 -4.35 6.84
N VAL A 87 1.78 -4.15 5.86
CA VAL A 87 2.17 -3.98 4.45
C VAL A 87 3.05 -2.74 4.29
N TYR A 88 2.65 -1.62 4.90
CA TYR A 88 3.41 -0.38 4.87
C TYR A 88 4.76 -0.49 5.59
N GLN A 89 4.77 -1.06 6.79
CA GLN A 89 5.99 -1.27 7.57
C GLN A 89 7.01 -2.12 6.81
N ALA A 90 6.55 -3.24 6.25
CA ALA A 90 7.38 -4.16 5.48
C ALA A 90 8.01 -3.51 4.25
N VAL A 91 7.22 -2.80 3.43
CA VAL A 91 7.75 -2.15 2.22
C VAL A 91 8.67 -0.98 2.59
N ARG A 92 8.31 -0.17 3.58
CA ARG A 92 9.15 0.95 4.03
C ARG A 92 10.50 0.46 4.55
N ALA A 93 10.53 -0.58 5.38
CA ALA A 93 11.78 -1.13 5.91
C ALA A 93 12.74 -1.59 4.80
N GLN A 94 12.21 -2.08 3.69
CA GLN A 94 13.01 -2.55 2.56
C GLN A 94 13.45 -1.41 1.63
N LEU A 95 12.62 -0.38 1.43
CA LEU A 95 12.81 0.63 0.39
C LEU A 95 13.26 2.02 0.89
N ASP A 96 13.18 2.28 2.20
CA ASP A 96 13.65 3.53 2.83
C ASP A 96 14.96 3.31 3.62
N PRO A 97 16.05 4.09 3.37
CA PRO A 97 16.26 5.05 2.28
C PRO A 97 16.58 4.38 0.92
N PRO A 98 16.33 5.02 -0.23
CA PRO A 98 16.01 6.44 -0.39
C PRO A 98 14.52 6.76 -0.58
N LEU A 99 13.65 5.75 -0.68
CA LEU A 99 12.29 5.93 -1.17
C LEU A 99 11.26 6.28 -0.08
N GLY A 100 11.70 6.59 1.14
CA GLY A 100 10.80 6.91 2.27
C GLY A 100 9.87 8.08 1.99
N SER A 101 10.32 9.10 1.25
CA SER A 101 9.50 10.27 0.92
C SER A 101 8.23 9.92 0.15
N ALA A 102 8.31 9.00 -0.81
CA ALA A 102 7.18 8.53 -1.60
C ALA A 102 6.22 7.64 -0.78
N LEU A 103 6.75 6.90 0.20
CA LEU A 103 5.96 5.98 1.02
C LEU A 103 5.25 6.67 2.19
N ARG A 104 5.85 7.72 2.79
CA ARG A 104 5.33 8.43 3.98
C ARG A 104 3.86 8.85 3.89
N PRO A 105 3.33 9.38 2.76
CA PRO A 105 1.92 9.77 2.67
C PRO A 105 0.94 8.66 3.04
N PHE A 106 1.28 7.39 2.76
CA PHE A 106 0.37 6.26 2.93
C PHE A 106 -0.13 6.09 4.37
N ASP A 107 0.71 6.30 5.39
CA ASP A 107 0.30 6.12 6.78
C ASP A 107 -0.65 7.23 7.27
N ARG A 108 -0.50 8.47 6.77
CA ARG A 108 -1.51 9.51 7.00
C ARG A 108 -2.83 9.12 6.34
N MET A 109 -2.80 8.70 5.07
CA MET A 109 -4.01 8.29 4.35
C MET A 109 -4.71 7.10 5.00
N ARG A 110 -3.96 6.16 5.58
CA ARG A 110 -4.51 5.04 6.35
C ARG A 110 -5.34 5.51 7.55
N ARG A 111 -4.82 6.49 8.30
CA ARG A 111 -5.52 7.06 9.46
C ARG A 111 -6.79 7.79 9.01
N GLN A 112 -6.66 8.66 8.00
CA GLN A 112 -7.80 9.39 7.44
C GLN A 112 -8.88 8.45 6.90
N ARG A 113 -8.52 7.41 6.14
CA ARG A 113 -9.49 6.39 5.69
C ARG A 113 -10.19 5.70 6.86
N ASN A 114 -9.45 5.39 7.94
CA ASN A 114 -10.05 4.75 9.12
C ASN A 114 -11.06 5.66 9.83
N GLU A 115 -10.77 6.96 9.92
CA GLU A 115 -11.70 7.96 10.49
C GLU A 115 -12.98 8.06 9.64
N LEU A 116 -12.86 8.03 8.31
CA LEU A 116 -14.01 8.08 7.40
C LEU A 116 -14.83 6.79 7.38
N GLU A 117 -14.21 5.63 7.62
CA GLU A 117 -14.92 4.35 7.70
C GLU A 117 -15.72 4.21 9.01
N TYR A 118 -15.25 4.86 10.08
CA TYR A 118 -15.88 4.84 11.40
C TYR A 118 -16.08 6.28 11.91
N PRO A 119 -16.96 7.06 11.26
CA PRO A 119 -17.11 8.47 11.55
C PRO A 119 -17.71 8.68 12.95
N ALA A 120 -17.09 9.60 13.69
CA ALA A 120 -17.66 10.22 14.87
C ALA A 120 -18.47 11.47 14.48
N VAL A 121 -19.20 12.05 15.44
CA VAL A 121 -20.02 13.25 15.21
C VAL A 121 -19.18 14.44 14.72
N ASP A 122 -17.91 14.49 15.07
CA ASP A 122 -16.96 15.55 14.74
C ASP A 122 -15.98 15.19 13.60
N THR A 123 -16.15 14.03 12.94
CA THR A 123 -15.30 13.65 11.81
C THR A 123 -15.52 14.62 10.63
N PRO A 124 -14.46 15.30 10.15
CA PRO A 124 -14.59 16.19 9.00
C PRO A 124 -14.94 15.43 7.73
N THR A 125 -15.88 15.97 6.95
CA THR A 125 -16.21 15.47 5.62
C THR A 125 -15.09 15.77 4.64
N LEU A 126 -14.84 14.87 3.69
CA LEU A 126 -13.92 15.16 2.59
C LEU A 126 -14.59 15.89 1.43
N SER A 127 -13.82 16.75 0.78
CA SER A 127 -14.12 17.30 -0.53
C SER A 127 -13.47 16.49 -1.64
N ALA A 128 -13.95 16.64 -2.88
CA ALA A 128 -13.29 16.08 -4.05
C ALA A 128 -11.81 16.50 -4.13
N ARG A 129 -11.50 17.74 -3.74
CA ARG A 129 -10.13 18.26 -3.71
C ARG A 129 -9.22 17.46 -2.78
N ASP A 130 -9.70 17.06 -1.61
CA ASP A 130 -8.90 16.26 -0.66
C ASP A 130 -8.50 14.90 -1.26
N VAL A 131 -9.40 14.30 -2.05
CA VAL A 131 -9.11 13.07 -2.80
C VAL A 131 -8.08 13.35 -3.90
N LEU A 132 -8.31 14.36 -4.73
CA LEU A 132 -7.47 14.68 -5.90
C LEU A 132 -6.06 15.14 -5.48
N ASP A 133 -5.91 15.84 -4.35
CA ASP A 133 -4.61 16.24 -3.79
C ASP A 133 -3.76 15.02 -3.33
N ASP A 134 -4.40 13.86 -3.11
CA ASP A 134 -3.76 12.61 -2.72
C ASP A 134 -3.50 11.64 -3.89
N VAL A 135 -4.13 11.85 -5.04
CA VAL A 135 -3.94 11.01 -6.24
C VAL A 135 -2.47 10.91 -6.66
N PRO A 136 -1.70 12.02 -6.82
CA PRO A 136 -0.30 11.93 -7.22
C PRO A 136 0.58 11.18 -6.21
N LYS A 137 0.19 11.15 -4.94
CA LYS A 137 0.93 10.45 -3.87
C LYS A 137 0.75 8.94 -4.01
N ILE A 138 -0.44 8.49 -4.39
CA ILE A 138 -0.72 7.07 -4.63
C ILE A 138 -0.17 6.62 -5.99
N GLU A 139 -0.23 7.46 -7.03
CA GLU A 139 0.44 7.20 -8.31
C GLU A 139 1.94 6.93 -8.09
N ALA A 140 2.62 7.79 -7.31
CA ALA A 140 4.02 7.58 -6.97
C ALA A 140 4.30 6.25 -6.25
N ILE A 141 3.37 5.76 -5.41
CA ILE A 141 3.49 4.45 -4.75
C ILE A 141 3.28 3.31 -5.75
N VAL A 142 2.32 3.44 -6.67
CA VAL A 142 2.06 2.45 -7.74
C VAL A 142 3.27 2.31 -8.66
N ASP A 143 3.83 3.44 -9.11
CA ASP A 143 4.99 3.46 -10.00
C ASP A 143 6.23 2.91 -9.30
N LEU A 144 6.46 3.30 -8.05
CA LEU A 144 7.51 2.74 -7.22
C LEU A 144 7.36 1.23 -7.07
N ALA A 145 6.18 0.75 -6.72
CA ALA A 145 5.91 -0.68 -6.54
C ALA A 145 6.19 -1.46 -7.83
N ALA A 146 5.72 -0.95 -8.98
CA ALA A 146 5.99 -1.53 -10.29
C ALA A 146 7.50 -1.58 -10.60
N GLY A 147 8.22 -0.49 -10.35
CA GLY A 147 9.65 -0.38 -10.65
C GLY A 147 10.54 -1.31 -9.82
N VAL A 148 10.13 -1.67 -8.59
CA VAL A 148 10.94 -2.54 -7.73
C VAL A 148 10.70 -4.04 -7.95
N LEU A 149 9.62 -4.45 -8.64
CA LEU A 149 9.29 -5.87 -8.81
C LEU A 149 10.38 -6.67 -9.54
N ASP A 150 11.09 -6.05 -10.48
CA ASP A 150 12.16 -6.72 -11.23
C ASP A 150 13.52 -6.72 -10.50
N SER A 151 13.63 -5.94 -9.40
CA SER A 151 14.89 -5.74 -8.68
C SER A 151 14.96 -6.50 -7.35
N MET A 152 13.82 -6.74 -6.70
CA MET A 152 13.77 -7.39 -5.39
C MET A 152 13.80 -8.91 -5.54
N SER A 153 14.64 -9.59 -4.73
CA SER A 153 14.67 -11.05 -4.67
C SER A 153 13.55 -11.61 -3.80
N VAL A 154 13.17 -12.86 -4.08
CA VAL A 154 12.31 -13.69 -3.22
C VAL A 154 12.93 -13.74 -1.81
N TYR A 155 12.07 -13.65 -0.80
CA TYR A 155 12.48 -13.42 0.59
C TYR A 155 13.14 -14.62 1.28
#